data_AF-A0A7Y0FVY6-F1
#
_entry.id   AF-A0A7Y0FVY6-F1
#
_cell.length_a   1.000
_cell.length_b   1.000
_cell.length_c   1.000
_cell.angle_alpha   90.00
_cell.angle_beta   90.00
_cell.angle_gamma   90.00
#
_symmetry.space_group_name_H-M   'P 1'
#
loop_
_entity.id
_entity.type
_entity.pdbx_description
1 polymer ?
#
loop_
_entity_poly.entity_id
_entity_poly.type
_entity_poly.pdbx_seq_one_letter_code
_entity_poly.pdbx_strand_id
1 'polypeptide(L)'
;MSKKIHCLSLLALIATASSASAQSAAEEVWALKTPEGTCHMSFQEDPVAEGVWATLRHDDETCPKALQAVTGWSMNNGDGSLILYSTLSGLEMVGRADKEEDGLYVGMIGDSELTVTAVP
;
A
#
# COMPACT_ATOMS: atom_id res chain seq x y z
N MET A 1 48.92 36.12 -45.51
CA MET A 1 48.78 35.02 -44.52
C MET A 1 48.75 35.61 -43.11
N SER A 2 47.61 35.55 -42.41
CA SER A 2 47.52 35.56 -40.94
C SER A 2 46.08 35.30 -40.51
N LYS A 3 45.86 34.15 -39.84
CA LYS A 3 44.62 33.72 -39.19
C LYS A 3 44.57 34.28 -37.75
N LYS A 4 43.42 34.78 -37.29
CA LYS A 4 42.99 34.80 -35.86
C LYS A 4 41.45 34.77 -35.78
N ILE A 5 40.84 33.59 -35.57
CA ILE A 5 40.35 33.06 -34.28
C ILE A 5 39.44 34.06 -33.55
N HIS A 6 38.13 33.83 -33.64
CA HIS A 6 37.07 34.34 -32.78
C HIS A 6 36.02 33.22 -32.74
N CYS A 7 35.30 32.92 -31.67
CA CYS A 7 35.39 33.16 -30.25
C CYS A 7 34.38 32.14 -29.71
N LEU A 8 34.76 31.36 -28.70
CA LEU A 8 33.91 30.33 -28.09
C LEU A 8 32.59 30.94 -27.58
N SER A 9 31.47 30.25 -27.80
CA SER A 9 30.32 30.32 -26.90
C SER A 9 29.75 28.93 -26.68
N LEU A 10 30.16 28.36 -25.55
CA LEU A 10 29.77 27.09 -24.98
C LEU A 10 28.38 27.27 -24.33
N LEU A 11 27.32 26.67 -24.87
CA LEU A 11 26.02 26.59 -24.18
C LEU A 11 26.06 25.40 -23.21
N ALA A 12 26.26 25.68 -21.93
CA ALA A 12 26.07 24.71 -20.85
C ALA A 12 24.58 24.67 -20.47
N LEU A 13 23.87 23.62 -20.90
CA LEU A 13 22.56 23.27 -20.35
C LEU A 13 22.79 22.68 -18.95
N ILE A 14 22.42 23.41 -17.91
CA ILE A 14 22.35 22.88 -16.54
C ILE A 14 21.01 22.14 -16.44
N ALA A 15 21.04 20.83 -16.62
CA ALA A 15 19.91 19.97 -16.26
C ALA A 15 19.90 19.85 -14.72
N THR A 16 19.04 20.64 -14.06
CA THR A 16 18.73 20.44 -12.65
C THR A 16 17.94 19.14 -12.53
N ALA A 17 18.64 18.04 -12.25
CA ALA A 17 18.00 16.81 -11.80
C ALA A 17 17.34 17.10 -10.45
N SER A 18 16.01 17.25 -10.47
CA SER A 18 15.20 17.22 -9.26
C SER A 18 15.35 15.83 -8.67
N SER A 19 16.22 15.69 -7.68
CA SER A 19 16.25 14.53 -6.79
C SER A 19 14.93 14.52 -6.04
N ALA A 20 13.94 13.80 -6.55
CA ALA A 20 12.78 13.42 -5.76
C ALA A 20 13.34 12.60 -4.59
N SER A 21 13.30 13.19 -3.39
CA SER A 21 13.52 12.45 -2.16
C SER A 21 12.46 11.37 -2.11
N ALA A 22 12.87 10.12 -2.35
CA ALA A 22 12.14 8.96 -1.90
C ALA A 22 12.16 9.03 -0.37
N GLN A 23 11.25 9.81 0.19
CA GLN A 23 10.92 9.73 1.59
C GLN A 23 10.41 8.31 1.75
N SER A 24 11.23 7.44 2.35
CA SER A 24 10.77 6.16 2.85
C SER A 24 9.65 6.52 3.82
N ALA A 25 8.40 6.51 3.35
CA ALA A 25 7.25 6.62 4.21
C ALA A 25 7.43 5.52 5.25
N ALA A 26 7.36 5.86 6.53
CA ALA A 26 7.27 4.84 7.55
C ALA A 26 6.12 3.91 7.13
N GLU A 27 6.35 2.59 7.19
CA GLU A 27 5.37 1.61 6.77
C GLU A 27 4.10 1.84 7.59
N GLU A 28 3.03 2.30 6.94
CA GLU A 28 1.80 2.69 7.60
C GLU A 28 1.15 1.46 8.25
N VAL A 29 0.73 1.61 9.50
CA VAL A 29 0.03 0.55 10.24
C VAL A 29 -1.46 0.85 10.25
N TRP A 30 -2.26 -0.16 9.94
CA TRP A 30 -3.71 -0.09 9.88
C TRP A 30 -4.31 -1.02 10.93
N ALA A 31 -5.36 -0.55 11.59
CA ALA A 31 -6.18 -1.37 12.49
C ALA A 31 -7.34 -1.97 11.71
N LEU A 32 -7.36 -3.30 11.56
CA LEU A 32 -8.49 -4.05 11.03
C LEU A 32 -9.31 -4.56 12.20
N LYS A 33 -10.57 -4.13 12.29
CA LYS A 33 -11.46 -4.43 13.40
C LYS A 33 -12.67 -5.22 12.94
N THR A 34 -13.00 -6.23 13.73
CA THR A 34 -14.20 -7.07 13.64
C THR A 34 -14.89 -7.09 15.00
N PRO A 35 -16.13 -7.61 15.14
CA PRO A 35 -16.75 -7.83 16.45
C PRO A 35 -15.91 -8.70 17.39
N GLU A 36 -15.11 -9.62 16.83
CA GLU A 36 -14.27 -10.54 17.58
C GLU A 36 -12.96 -9.91 18.09
N GLY A 37 -12.56 -8.77 17.54
CA GLY A 37 -11.34 -8.07 17.95
C GLY A 37 -10.66 -7.27 16.83
N THR A 38 -9.46 -6.80 17.13
CA THR A 38 -8.64 -5.97 16.23
C THR A 38 -7.32 -6.66 15.90
N CYS A 39 -6.84 -6.46 14.67
CA CYS A 39 -5.53 -6.88 14.19
C CYS A 39 -4.81 -5.69 13.56
N HIS A 40 -3.56 -5.44 13.93
CA HIS A 40 -2.74 -4.41 13.28
C HIS A 40 -1.92 -5.00 12.13
N MET A 41 -2.01 -4.37 10.97
CA MET A 41 -1.39 -4.83 9.74
C MET A 41 -0.82 -3.67 8.94
N SER A 42 0.26 -3.93 8.22
CA SER A 42 0.79 -3.03 7.20
C SER A 42 0.48 -3.57 5.81
N PHE A 43 0.08 -2.67 4.92
CA PHE A 43 -0.17 -2.95 3.52
C PHE A 43 1.11 -2.69 2.73
N GLN A 44 1.83 -3.76 2.37
CA GLN A 44 3.13 -3.67 1.72
C GLN A 44 2.97 -3.60 0.21
N GLU A 45 3.98 -3.07 -0.49
CA GLU A 45 4.02 -3.02 -1.96
C GLU A 45 4.81 -4.21 -2.57
N ASP A 46 5.09 -5.25 -1.79
CA ASP A 46 5.73 -6.47 -2.27
C ASP A 46 4.70 -7.36 -2.99
N PRO A 47 4.86 -7.66 -4.29
CA PRO A 47 3.86 -8.41 -5.05
C PRO A 47 3.82 -9.89 -4.66
N VAL A 48 2.61 -10.43 -4.51
CA VAL A 48 2.36 -11.87 -4.23
C VAL A 48 1.57 -12.56 -5.35
N ALA A 49 0.84 -11.79 -6.15
CA ALA A 49 0.19 -12.22 -7.38
C ALA A 49 0.00 -11.01 -8.32
N GLU A 50 -0.54 -11.23 -9.52
CA GLU A 50 -0.86 -10.12 -10.43
C GLU A 50 -1.90 -9.19 -9.79
N GLY A 51 -1.50 -7.93 -9.54
CA GLY A 51 -2.36 -6.91 -8.94
C GLY A 51 -2.64 -7.10 -7.44
N VAL A 52 -1.92 -7.98 -6.75
CA VAL A 52 -2.08 -8.24 -5.31
C VAL A 52 -0.73 -8.18 -4.62
N TRP A 53 -0.69 -7.46 -3.50
CA TRP A 53 0.52 -7.23 -2.71
C TRP A 53 0.42 -7.84 -1.32
N ALA A 54 1.56 -8.03 -0.67
CA ALA A 54 1.67 -8.66 0.64
C ALA A 54 1.10 -7.79 1.77
N THR A 55 0.69 -8.44 2.86
CA THR A 55 0.41 -7.77 4.13
C THR A 55 1.39 -8.26 5.20
N LEU A 56 1.84 -7.36 6.07
CA LEU A 56 2.57 -7.71 7.28
C LEU A 56 1.66 -7.58 8.49
N ARG A 57 1.50 -8.66 9.24
CA ARG A 57 0.76 -8.66 10.50
C ARG A 57 1.71 -8.37 11.66
N HIS A 58 1.30 -7.48 12.57
CA HIS A 58 2.09 -7.11 13.76
C HIS A 58 1.61 -7.82 15.03
N ASP A 59 0.38 -8.33 15.02
CA ASP A 59 -0.27 -9.00 16.14
C ASP A 59 -0.37 -10.52 15.84
N ASP A 60 0.54 -11.33 16.38
CA ASP A 60 0.61 -12.74 15.98
C ASP A 60 -0.52 -13.62 16.53
N GLU A 61 -0.72 -13.69 17.85
CA GLU A 61 -1.67 -14.64 18.46
C GLU A 61 -3.02 -14.02 18.86
N THR A 62 -3.11 -12.68 18.87
CA THR A 62 -4.30 -11.96 19.33
C THR A 62 -5.29 -11.63 18.21
N CYS A 63 -4.91 -11.81 16.95
CA CYS A 63 -5.80 -11.48 15.84
C CYS A 63 -6.97 -12.44 15.73
N PRO A 64 -8.20 -11.94 15.51
CA PRO A 64 -9.34 -12.75 15.11
C PRO A 64 -9.02 -13.67 13.93
N LYS A 65 -9.56 -14.89 13.94
CA LYS A 65 -9.28 -15.93 12.93
C LYS A 65 -9.54 -15.45 11.49
N ALA A 66 -10.59 -14.66 11.27
CA ALA A 66 -10.89 -14.08 9.96
C ALA A 66 -9.75 -13.17 9.47
N LEU A 67 -9.21 -12.32 10.36
CA LEU A 67 -8.10 -11.43 10.06
C LEU A 67 -6.77 -12.18 9.92
N GLN A 68 -6.60 -13.34 10.56
CA GLN A 68 -5.41 -14.16 10.39
C GLN A 68 -5.24 -14.72 8.97
N ALA A 69 -6.34 -14.85 8.22
CA ALA A 69 -6.34 -15.36 6.85
C ALA A 69 -5.90 -14.30 5.82
N VAL A 70 -5.85 -13.02 6.21
CA VAL A 70 -5.43 -11.92 5.35
C VAL A 70 -3.91 -11.98 5.19
N THR A 71 -3.46 -12.28 3.98
CA THR A 71 -2.04 -12.34 3.62
C THR A 71 -1.72 -11.56 2.34
N GLY A 72 -2.74 -11.00 1.69
CA GLY A 72 -2.56 -10.08 0.57
C GLY A 72 -3.69 -9.05 0.47
N TRP A 73 -3.44 -7.99 -0.28
CA TRP A 73 -4.38 -6.89 -0.48
C TRP A 73 -4.27 -6.30 -1.89
N SER A 74 -5.31 -5.58 -2.30
CA SER A 74 -5.27 -4.71 -3.48
C SER A 74 -6.22 -3.53 -3.29
N MET A 75 -5.95 -2.42 -3.97
CA MET A 75 -6.94 -1.36 -4.14
C MET A 75 -7.66 -1.48 -5.47
N ASN A 76 -8.95 -1.15 -5.48
CA ASN A 76 -9.76 -1.10 -6.68
C ASN A 76 -10.40 0.29 -6.83
N ASN A 77 -10.63 0.72 -8.07
CA ASN A 77 -11.18 2.04 -8.42
C ASN A 77 -10.38 3.21 -7.81
N GLY A 78 -9.05 3.18 -7.94
CA GLY A 78 -8.18 4.11 -7.22
C GLY A 78 -8.03 3.64 -5.79
N ASP A 79 -8.51 4.43 -4.82
CA ASP A 79 -8.57 4.11 -3.40
C ASP A 79 -10.02 3.83 -2.94
N GLY A 80 -10.96 3.59 -3.86
CA GLY A 80 -12.37 3.45 -3.54
C GLY A 80 -12.73 2.18 -2.78
N SER A 81 -11.97 1.10 -2.97
CA SER A 81 -12.21 -0.17 -2.28
C SER A 81 -10.91 -0.91 -1.96
N LEU A 82 -10.76 -1.32 -0.71
CA LEU A 82 -9.74 -2.25 -0.25
C LEU A 82 -10.26 -3.69 -0.40
N ILE A 83 -9.54 -4.52 -1.14
CA ILE A 83 -9.82 -5.94 -1.29
C ILE A 83 -8.77 -6.73 -0.51
N LEU A 84 -9.21 -7.69 0.30
CA LEU A 84 -8.36 -8.52 1.14
C LEU A 84 -8.36 -9.95 0.63
N TYR A 85 -7.17 -10.55 0.57
CA TYR A 85 -6.96 -11.89 0.05
C TYR A 85 -6.26 -12.79 1.06
N SER A 86 -6.54 -14.09 0.96
CA SER A 86 -5.63 -15.13 1.39
C SER A 86 -4.80 -15.60 0.21
N THR A 87 -3.53 -15.86 0.46
CA THR A 87 -2.54 -16.40 -0.48
C THR A 87 -1.99 -17.76 -0.02
N LEU A 88 -2.47 -18.30 1.11
CA LEU A 88 -1.95 -19.50 1.76
C LEU A 88 -2.20 -20.79 0.98
N SER A 89 -3.30 -20.85 0.22
CA SER A 89 -3.70 -22.05 -0.55
C SER A 89 -4.07 -21.75 -2.00
N GLY A 90 -3.57 -20.64 -2.51
CA GLY A 90 -4.04 -20.00 -3.75
C GLY A 90 -4.52 -18.59 -3.46
N LEU A 91 -4.97 -17.87 -4.48
CA LEU A 91 -5.48 -16.51 -4.35
C LEU A 91 -7.01 -16.54 -4.13
N GLU A 92 -7.44 -16.26 -2.92
CA GLU A 92 -8.85 -16.24 -2.52
C GLU A 92 -9.21 -14.88 -1.92
N MET A 93 -10.30 -14.26 -2.38
CA MET A 93 -10.82 -13.04 -1.75
C MET A 93 -11.49 -13.42 -0.42
N VAL A 94 -10.99 -12.89 0.68
CA VAL A 94 -11.53 -13.15 2.03
C VAL A 94 -12.32 -11.98 2.60
N GLY A 95 -12.11 -10.77 2.07
CA GLY A 95 -12.84 -9.59 2.50
C GLY A 95 -12.78 -8.45 1.51
N ARG A 96 -13.67 -7.48 1.72
CA ARG A 96 -13.75 -6.23 0.97
C ARG A 96 -14.25 -5.14 1.91
N ALA A 97 -13.63 -3.97 1.84
CA ALA A 97 -14.10 -2.77 2.50
C ALA A 97 -14.09 -1.61 1.52
N ASP A 98 -15.17 -0.84 1.48
CA ASP A 98 -15.30 0.33 0.64
C ASP A 98 -14.92 1.58 1.44
N LYS A 99 -14.32 2.56 0.77
CA LYS A 99 -13.87 3.79 1.40
C LYS A 99 -15.06 4.64 1.84
N GLU A 100 -15.12 4.95 3.12
CA GLU A 100 -16.12 5.86 3.68
C GLU A 100 -15.55 7.29 3.81
N GLU A 101 -14.32 7.40 4.30
CA GLU A 101 -13.56 8.65 4.37
C GLU A 101 -12.05 8.39 4.26
N ASP A 102 -11.24 9.44 4.19
CA ASP A 102 -9.78 9.31 4.12
C ASP A 102 -9.26 8.58 5.37
N GLY A 103 -8.64 7.42 5.15
CA GLY A 103 -8.13 6.57 6.23
C GLY A 103 -9.18 5.66 6.88
N LEU A 104 -10.41 5.57 6.36
CA LEU A 104 -11.47 4.69 6.87
C LEU A 104 -12.15 3.90 5.75
N TYR A 105 -12.15 2.57 5.90
CA TYR A 105 -12.90 1.66 5.04
C TYR A 105 -13.84 0.79 5.88
N VAL A 106 -15.03 0.51 5.35
CA VAL A 106 -16.04 -0.32 6.00
C VAL A 106 -16.55 -1.39 5.03
N GLY A 107 -16.74 -2.61 5.52
CA GLY A 107 -17.29 -3.70 4.71
C GLY A 107 -17.35 -5.01 5.48
N MET A 108 -16.94 -6.10 4.85
CA MET A 108 -17.09 -7.45 5.37
C MET A 108 -15.81 -8.28 5.18
N ILE A 109 -15.54 -9.18 6.14
CA ILE A 109 -14.55 -10.26 6.02
C ILE A 109 -15.18 -11.58 6.47
N GLY A 110 -15.27 -12.55 5.56
CA GLY A 110 -16.17 -13.70 5.74
C GLY A 110 -17.59 -13.21 6.04
N ASP A 111 -18.14 -13.63 7.18
CA ASP A 111 -19.47 -13.25 7.66
C ASP A 111 -19.45 -12.09 8.69
N SER A 112 -18.27 -11.54 9.01
CA SER A 112 -18.11 -10.50 10.04
C SER A 112 -18.00 -9.11 9.41
N GLU A 113 -18.59 -8.11 10.07
CA GLU A 113 -18.35 -6.70 9.76
C GLU A 113 -16.87 -6.36 9.91
N LEU A 114 -16.36 -5.53 9.01
CA LEU A 114 -14.98 -5.09 8.97
C LEU A 114 -14.92 -3.56 8.97
N THR A 115 -14.09 -3.01 9.84
CA THR A 115 -13.64 -1.62 9.79
C THR A 115 -12.13 -1.59 9.67
N VAL A 116 -11.59 -0.82 8.72
CA VAL A 116 -10.15 -0.66 8.51
C VAL A 116 -9.80 0.81 8.67
N THR A 117 -8.94 1.12 9.62
CA THR A 117 -8.59 2.51 9.96
C THR A 117 -7.08 2.71 10.04
N ALA A 118 -6.57 3.77 9.42
CA ALA A 118 -5.17 4.14 9.54
C ALA A 118 -4.84 4.47 11.01
N VAL A 119 -3.72 3.95 11.51
CA VAL A 119 -3.24 4.26 12.87
C VAL A 119 -2.32 5.49 12.78
N PRO A 120 -2.63 6.58 13.50
CA PRO A 120 -1.81 7.79 13.49
C PRO A 120 -0.46 7.66 14.22
#